data_AF-A0A969H1Q8-F1
#
_entry.id   AF-A0A969H1Q8-F1
#
_cell.length_a   1.000
_cell.length_b   1.000
_cell.length_c   1.000
_cell.angle_alpha   90.00
_cell.angle_beta   90.00
_cell.angle_gamma   90.00
#
_symmetry.space_group_name_H-M   'P 1'
#
loop_
_entity.id
_entity.type
_entity.pdbx_description
1 polymer ?
#
loop_
_entity_poly.entity_id
_entity_poly.type
_entity_poly.pdbx_seq_one_letter_code
_entity_poly.pdbx_strand_id
1 'polypeptide(L)'
;MDESTMSSSINTARNLNNSSLTEEIETITNASDHIVFSQNIISKHSSTSERQEKFLRQLHYISNRASDPVLYLAVLGEFSSGKSTFINALLRQRILKSARVATTASATYISYGEQVSIKATFLNNECIHATELDTSKLSQKISKIKANLPQKLPIQDLIDLLTSDQEVANHVKG
;
A
#
# COMPACT_ATOMS: atom_id res chain seq x y z
N MET A 1 26.18 22.32 11.58
CA MET A 1 24.71 22.26 11.74
C MET A 1 24.32 20.87 11.30
N ASP A 2 23.76 20.08 12.21
CA ASP A 2 23.67 18.62 12.14
C ASP A 2 22.37 18.17 11.43
N GLU A 3 22.49 17.23 10.48
CA GLU A 3 21.36 16.63 9.73
C GLU A 3 20.34 15.93 10.65
N SER A 4 20.77 15.54 11.85
CA SER A 4 19.91 14.96 12.90
C SER A 4 18.85 15.95 13.40
N THR A 5 19.16 17.25 13.44
CA THR A 5 18.27 18.28 14.02
C THR A 5 17.23 18.78 13.02
N MET A 6 17.51 18.63 11.73
CA MET A 6 16.60 19.00 10.64
C MET A 6 15.56 17.89 10.38
N SER A 7 15.95 16.63 10.57
CA SER A 7 15.07 15.46 10.42
C SER A 7 14.02 15.35 11.53
N SER A 8 14.35 15.75 12.76
CA SER A 8 13.40 15.76 13.89
C SER A 8 12.31 16.82 13.71
N SER A 9 12.66 18.01 13.25
CA SER A 9 11.74 19.14 13.03
C SER A 9 10.72 18.85 11.92
N ILE A 10 11.12 18.10 10.88
CA ILE A 10 10.26 17.69 9.76
C ILE A 10 9.26 16.61 10.20
N ASN A 11 9.64 15.69 11.08
CA ASN A 11 8.74 14.67 11.63
C ASN A 11 7.72 15.26 12.63
N THR A 12 8.12 16.23 13.45
CA THR A 12 7.20 16.90 14.38
C THR A 12 6.14 17.74 13.63
N ALA A 13 6.53 18.44 12.56
CA ALA A 13 5.59 19.24 11.76
C ALA A 13 4.61 18.37 10.93
N ARG A 14 5.03 17.18 10.47
CA ARG A 14 4.14 16.24 9.75
C ARG A 14 3.07 15.61 10.63
N ASN A 15 3.34 15.42 11.92
CA ASN A 15 2.40 14.79 12.85
C ASN A 15 1.20 15.72 13.18
N LEU A 16 1.41 17.04 13.16
CA LEU A 16 0.37 18.04 13.45
C LEU A 16 -0.69 18.20 12.35
N ASN A 17 -0.36 17.91 11.10
CA ASN A 17 -1.29 18.10 9.98
C ASN A 17 -2.21 16.89 9.74
N ASN A 18 -1.76 15.68 10.09
CA ASN A 18 -2.59 14.48 9.97
C ASN A 18 -3.61 14.35 11.11
N SER A 19 -3.35 14.95 12.28
CA SER A 19 -4.32 14.95 13.40
C SER A 19 -5.58 15.74 13.05
N SER A 20 -5.46 16.88 12.35
CA SER A 20 -6.60 17.73 12.01
C SER A 20 -7.63 17.05 11.11
N LEU A 21 -7.21 16.31 10.08
CA LEU A 21 -8.13 15.60 9.17
C LEU A 21 -8.72 14.35 9.80
N THR A 22 -7.93 13.64 10.61
CA THR A 22 -8.43 12.46 11.34
C THR A 22 -9.42 12.84 12.41
N GLU A 23 -9.19 13.95 13.13
CA GLU A 23 -10.14 14.54 14.08
C GLU A 23 -11.44 14.95 13.38
N GLU A 24 -11.37 15.59 12.21
CA GLU A 24 -12.57 16.01 11.47
C GLU A 24 -13.42 14.80 11.02
N ILE A 25 -12.78 13.75 10.49
CA ILE A 25 -13.45 12.49 10.14
C ILE A 25 -14.05 11.82 11.38
N GLU A 26 -13.35 11.83 12.52
CA GLU A 26 -13.85 11.27 13.78
C GLU A 26 -15.09 12.03 14.27
N THR A 27 -15.09 13.37 14.23
CA THR A 27 -16.28 14.17 14.60
C THR A 27 -17.47 13.94 13.67
N ILE A 28 -17.26 13.71 12.37
CA ILE A 28 -18.35 13.47 11.42
C ILE A 28 -18.91 12.05 11.58
N THR A 29 -18.05 11.07 11.86
CA THR A 29 -18.44 9.65 11.92
C THR A 29 -18.85 9.19 13.30
N ASN A 30 -18.36 9.82 14.37
CA ASN A 30 -18.53 9.44 15.77
C ASN A 30 -18.26 7.94 16.03
N ALA A 31 -17.35 7.36 15.24
CA ALA A 31 -17.16 5.92 15.16
C ALA A 31 -16.66 5.33 16.49
N SER A 32 -15.78 6.03 17.21
CA SER A 32 -15.24 5.56 18.49
C SER A 32 -16.31 5.36 19.55
N ASP A 33 -17.28 6.27 19.66
CA ASP A 33 -18.37 6.17 20.65
C ASP A 33 -19.22 4.92 20.41
N HIS A 34 -19.54 4.63 19.15
CA HIS A 34 -20.31 3.44 18.76
C HIS A 34 -19.55 2.14 18.99
N ILE A 35 -18.22 2.13 18.80
CA ILE A 35 -17.36 0.97 19.08
C ILE A 35 -17.32 0.69 20.60
N VAL A 36 -17.08 1.72 21.41
CA VAL A 36 -17.02 1.61 22.88
C VAL A 36 -18.37 1.16 23.45
N PHE A 37 -19.46 1.73 22.96
CA PHE A 37 -20.81 1.31 23.35
C PHE A 37 -21.04 -0.17 23.03
N SER A 38 -20.70 -0.62 21.82
CA SER A 38 -20.86 -2.02 21.41
C SER A 38 -20.02 -2.98 22.26
N GLN A 39 -18.77 -2.62 22.57
CA GLN A 39 -17.90 -3.39 23.46
C GLN A 39 -18.50 -3.54 24.87
N ASN A 40 -19.06 -2.45 25.41
CA ASN A 40 -19.65 -2.42 26.75
C ASN A 40 -20.94 -3.26 26.87
N ILE A 41 -21.75 -3.34 25.81
CA ILE A 41 -22.93 -4.22 25.80
C ILE A 41 -22.50 -5.70 25.81
N ILE A 42 -21.49 -6.04 25.02
CA ILE A 42 -20.99 -7.42 24.91
C ILE A 42 -20.34 -7.89 26.21
N SER A 43 -19.57 -7.02 26.87
CA SER A 43 -18.92 -7.33 28.14
C SER A 43 -19.93 -7.52 29.28
N LYS A 44 -21.08 -6.85 29.21
CA LYS A 44 -22.14 -6.92 30.24
C LYS A 44 -23.13 -8.07 30.08
N HIS A 45 -23.33 -8.63 28.87
CA HIS A 45 -24.51 -9.48 28.61
C HIS A 45 -24.28 -10.84 27.93
N SER A 46 -23.06 -11.36 27.77
CA SER A 46 -22.88 -12.65 27.05
C SER A 46 -22.13 -13.72 27.84
N SER A 47 -22.76 -14.90 27.96
CA SER A 47 -22.09 -16.18 28.16
C SER A 47 -21.23 -16.52 26.93
N THR A 48 -20.04 -17.07 27.19
CA THR A 48 -19.00 -17.45 26.23
C THR A 48 -19.56 -18.32 25.10
N SER A 49 -19.75 -17.73 23.93
CA SER A 49 -20.14 -18.42 22.70
C SER A 49 -19.19 -18.01 21.57
N GLU A 50 -18.94 -18.93 20.63
CA GLU A 50 -18.15 -18.72 19.42
C GLU A 50 -18.59 -17.45 18.63
N ARG A 51 -19.89 -17.12 18.73
CA ARG A 51 -20.48 -15.91 18.17
C ARG A 51 -19.93 -14.62 18.80
N GLN A 52 -19.70 -14.62 20.12
CA GLN A 52 -19.12 -13.49 20.83
C GLN A 52 -17.68 -13.25 20.40
N GLU A 53 -16.88 -14.31 20.27
CA GLU A 53 -15.49 -14.21 19.84
C GLU A 53 -15.40 -13.68 18.40
N LYS A 54 -16.25 -14.16 17.50
CA LYS A 54 -16.35 -13.64 16.12
C LYS A 54 -16.70 -12.15 16.09
N PHE A 55 -17.65 -11.72 16.93
CA PHE A 55 -18.09 -10.33 16.96
C PHE A 55 -17.02 -9.40 17.57
N LEU A 56 -16.33 -9.84 18.63
CA LEU A 56 -15.19 -9.12 19.21
C LEU A 56 -14.06 -8.97 18.19
N ARG A 57 -13.76 -10.02 17.40
CA ARG A 57 -12.79 -9.92 16.30
C ARG A 57 -13.20 -8.86 15.27
N GLN A 58 -14.47 -8.77 14.91
CA GLN A 58 -14.98 -7.74 13.99
C GLN A 58 -14.86 -6.34 14.57
N LEU A 59 -15.23 -6.15 15.85
CA LEU A 59 -15.07 -4.85 16.52
C LEU A 59 -13.61 -4.43 16.62
N HIS A 60 -12.72 -5.35 16.95
CA HIS A 60 -11.29 -5.09 16.98
C HIS A 60 -10.74 -4.71 15.59
N TYR A 61 -11.21 -5.40 14.54
CA TYR A 61 -10.87 -5.04 13.16
C TYR A 61 -11.33 -3.62 12.80
N ILE A 62 -12.58 -3.26 13.10
CA ILE A 62 -13.12 -1.92 12.84
C ILE A 62 -12.36 -0.86 13.64
N SER A 63 -12.11 -1.11 14.92
CA SER A 63 -11.35 -0.21 15.80
C SER A 63 -9.95 0.04 15.26
N ASN A 64 -9.24 -1.01 14.84
CA ASN A 64 -7.91 -0.88 14.27
C ASN A 64 -7.93 -0.09 12.96
N ARG A 65 -8.96 -0.31 12.12
CA ARG A 65 -9.14 0.42 10.86
C ARG A 65 -9.45 1.89 11.09
N ALA A 66 -10.24 2.22 12.12
CA ALA A 66 -10.56 3.60 12.49
C ALA A 66 -9.34 4.34 13.04
N SER A 67 -8.49 3.66 13.82
CA SER A 67 -7.25 4.24 14.35
C SER A 67 -6.09 4.28 13.34
N ASP A 68 -6.29 3.81 12.11
CA ASP A 68 -5.25 3.73 11.08
C ASP A 68 -4.94 5.14 10.55
N PRO A 69 -3.74 5.70 10.81
CA PRO A 69 -3.40 7.05 10.38
C PRO A 69 -3.11 7.14 8.86
N VAL A 70 -3.13 6.02 8.14
CA VAL A 70 -2.83 5.97 6.70
C VAL A 70 -4.06 6.41 5.90
N LEU A 71 -3.89 7.46 5.10
CA LEU A 71 -4.88 7.85 4.10
C LEU A 71 -4.79 6.93 2.88
N TYR A 72 -5.86 6.16 2.63
CA TYR A 72 -5.97 5.30 1.46
C TYR A 72 -6.64 6.06 0.31
N LEU A 73 -5.85 6.45 -0.69
CA LEU A 73 -6.36 7.07 -1.91
C LEU A 73 -6.48 6.03 -3.04
N ALA A 74 -7.71 5.75 -3.47
CA ALA A 74 -7.97 4.93 -4.65
C ALA A 74 -8.02 5.82 -5.91
N VAL A 75 -7.19 5.53 -6.90
CA VAL A 75 -7.20 6.22 -8.21
C VAL A 75 -7.80 5.29 -9.25
N LEU A 76 -9.03 5.60 -9.69
CA LEU A 76 -9.82 4.79 -10.63
C LEU A 76 -10.00 5.51 -11.97
N GLY A 77 -10.15 4.76 -13.06
CA GLY A 77 -10.45 5.30 -14.39
C GLY A 77 -10.04 4.38 -15.53
N GLU A 78 -10.53 4.65 -16.73
CA GLU A 78 -10.25 3.87 -17.94
C GLU A 78 -8.74 3.75 -18.23
N PHE A 79 -8.34 2.69 -18.93
CA PHE A 79 -6.95 2.51 -19.35
C PHE A 79 -6.46 3.75 -20.12
N SER A 80 -5.22 4.17 -19.85
CA SER A 80 -4.58 5.32 -20.52
C SER A 80 -5.18 6.71 -20.23
N SER A 81 -6.03 6.86 -19.21
CA SER A 81 -6.56 8.17 -18.77
C SER A 81 -5.56 9.09 -18.05
N GLY A 82 -4.28 8.71 -17.95
CA GLY A 82 -3.25 9.51 -17.28
C GLY A 82 -3.05 9.23 -15.78
N LYS A 83 -3.64 8.15 -15.23
CA LYS A 83 -3.51 7.77 -13.80
C LYS A 83 -2.05 7.70 -13.32
N SER A 84 -1.18 7.01 -14.07
CA SER A 84 0.25 6.91 -13.71
C SER A 84 0.95 8.28 -13.71
N THR A 85 0.58 9.16 -14.65
CA THR A 85 1.09 10.53 -14.70
C THR A 85 0.62 11.34 -13.50
N PHE A 86 -0.65 11.22 -13.12
CA PHE A 86 -1.20 11.87 -11.94
C PHE A 86 -0.51 11.40 -10.65
N ILE A 87 -0.34 10.08 -10.47
CA ILE A 87 0.37 9.51 -9.32
C ILE A 87 1.82 10.02 -9.27
N ASN A 88 2.54 9.98 -10.39
CA ASN A 88 3.92 10.49 -10.44
C ASN A 88 4.00 11.99 -10.10
N ALA A 89 3.05 12.80 -10.57
CA ALA A 89 2.99 14.22 -10.26
C ALA A 89 2.68 14.46 -8.77
N LEU A 90 1.76 13.68 -8.19
CA LEU A 90 1.43 13.72 -6.77
C LEU A 90 2.63 13.34 -5.90
N LEU A 91 3.38 12.31 -6.30
CA LEU A 91 4.59 11.85 -5.61
C LEU A 91 5.82 12.70 -5.92
N ARG A 92 5.75 13.60 -6.91
CA ARG A 92 6.87 14.38 -7.45
C ARG A 92 8.07 13.51 -7.88
N GLN A 93 7.80 12.26 -8.25
CA GLN A 93 8.78 11.26 -8.63
C GLN A 93 8.21 10.41 -9.76
N ARG A 94 9.08 9.99 -10.70
CA ARG A 94 8.68 9.16 -11.83
C ARG A 94 8.81 7.68 -11.46
N ILE A 95 7.90 7.20 -10.61
CA ILE A 95 7.91 5.82 -10.11
C ILE A 95 7.22 4.87 -11.09
N LEU A 96 6.08 5.27 -11.65
CA LEU A 96 5.31 4.44 -12.57
C LEU A 96 5.58 4.84 -14.03
N LYS A 97 5.56 3.87 -14.94
CA LYS A 97 5.62 4.16 -16.38
C LYS A 97 4.35 4.88 -16.85
N SER A 98 4.52 6.03 -17.50
CA SER A 98 3.45 6.76 -18.18
C SER A 98 3.44 6.37 -19.67
N ALA A 99 2.66 5.37 -20.07
CA ALA A 99 2.55 4.93 -21.47
C ALA A 99 1.08 4.68 -21.87
N ARG A 100 0.79 4.66 -23.19
CA ARG A 100 -0.56 4.55 -23.78
C ARG A 100 -1.13 3.12 -23.85
N VAL A 101 -0.38 2.12 -23.40
CA VAL A 101 -0.78 0.70 -23.44
C VAL A 101 -1.21 0.32 -22.02
N ALA A 102 -2.45 -0.16 -21.84
CA ALA A 102 -3.09 -0.50 -20.55
C ALA A 102 -2.10 -0.72 -19.38
N THR A 103 -1.75 0.36 -18.68
CA THR A 103 -0.53 0.45 -17.83
C THR A 103 -0.71 -0.08 -16.42
N THR A 104 -1.75 -0.87 -16.15
CA THR A 104 -1.98 -1.42 -14.80
C THR A 104 -2.74 -2.73 -14.91
N ALA A 105 -2.03 -3.78 -15.32
CA ALA A 105 -2.56 -5.13 -15.40
C ALA A 105 -2.66 -5.81 -14.02
N SER A 106 -1.92 -5.31 -13.02
CA SER A 106 -1.95 -5.78 -11.63
C SER A 106 -2.23 -4.64 -10.66
N ALA A 107 -3.05 -4.89 -9.64
CA ALA A 107 -3.28 -3.94 -8.57
C ALA A 107 -1.93 -3.59 -7.90
N THR A 108 -1.62 -2.30 -7.83
CA THR A 108 -0.34 -1.81 -7.31
C THR A 108 -0.60 -0.96 -6.08
N TYR A 109 -0.03 -1.38 -4.96
CA TYR A 109 -0.06 -0.63 -3.71
C TYR A 109 1.24 0.17 -3.59
N ILE A 110 1.12 1.47 -3.36
CA ILE A 110 2.26 2.36 -3.13
C ILE A 110 2.16 2.87 -1.70
N SER A 111 3.22 2.65 -0.93
CA SER A 111 3.35 3.13 0.45
C SER A 111 4.69 3.82 0.65
N TYR A 112 4.79 4.63 1.70
CA TYR A 112 6.06 5.22 2.09
C TYR A 112 7.07 4.14 2.52
N GLY A 113 8.33 4.38 2.21
CA GLY A 113 9.48 3.61 2.68
C GLY A 113 10.74 4.48 2.61
N GLU A 114 11.75 4.15 3.41
CA GLU A 114 13.02 4.89 3.43
C GLU A 114 13.81 4.73 2.12
N GLN A 115 13.57 3.64 1.40
CA GLN A 115 14.25 3.28 0.16
C GLN A 115 13.24 2.77 -0.87
N VAL A 116 13.52 2.99 -2.15
CA VAL A 116 12.73 2.42 -3.23
C VAL A 116 12.88 0.90 -3.19
N SER A 117 11.75 0.22 -3.08
CA SER A 117 11.66 -1.23 -3.05
C SER A 117 10.39 -1.68 -3.74
N ILE A 118 10.41 -2.92 -4.23
CA ILE A 118 9.24 -3.57 -4.81
C ILE A 118 9.06 -4.95 -4.17
N LYS A 119 7.81 -5.23 -3.80
CA LYS A 119 7.39 -6.54 -3.29
C LYS A 119 6.37 -7.11 -4.26
N ALA A 120 6.73 -8.18 -4.94
CA ALA A 120 5.84 -8.90 -5.86
C ALA A 120 5.38 -10.20 -5.22
N THR A 121 4.07 -10.41 -5.17
CA THR A 121 3.48 -11.70 -4.77
C THR A 121 2.96 -12.40 -6.00
N PHE A 122 3.51 -13.56 -6.32
CA PHE A 122 3.15 -14.33 -7.52
C PHE A 122 1.97 -15.27 -7.25
N LEU A 123 1.33 -15.76 -8.32
CA LEU A 123 0.17 -16.66 -8.23
C LEU A 123 0.44 -17.93 -7.39
N ASN A 124 1.69 -18.40 -7.36
CA ASN A 124 2.15 -19.54 -6.57
C ASN A 124 2.37 -19.22 -5.08
N ASN A 125 1.90 -18.07 -4.58
CA ASN A 125 2.15 -17.54 -3.23
C ASN A 125 3.61 -17.18 -2.93
N GLU A 126 4.50 -17.26 -3.91
CA GLU A 126 5.88 -16.83 -3.73
C GLU A 126 5.93 -15.31 -3.63
N CYS A 127 6.55 -14.81 -2.57
CA CYS A 127 6.72 -13.38 -2.35
C CYS A 127 8.19 -13.02 -2.49
N ILE A 128 8.50 -12.13 -3.42
CA ILE A 128 9.86 -11.69 -3.69
C ILE A 128 9.94 -10.19 -3.44
N HIS A 129 10.90 -9.81 -2.60
CA HIS A 129 11.25 -8.44 -2.32
C HIS A 129 12.55 -8.08 -3.05
N ALA A 130 12.59 -6.90 -3.67
CA ALA A 130 13.76 -6.35 -4.31
C ALA A 130 13.97 -4.89 -3.92
N THR A 131 15.23 -4.50 -3.79
CA THR A 131 15.66 -3.12 -3.52
C THR A 131 16.64 -2.68 -4.61
N GLU A 132 17.06 -1.42 -4.59
CA GLU A 132 18.12 -0.93 -5.49
C GLU A 132 19.44 -1.73 -5.37
N LEU A 133 19.72 -2.29 -4.19
CA LEU A 133 20.95 -3.05 -3.92
C LEU A 133 20.82 -4.53 -4.31
N ASP A 134 19.63 -5.12 -4.15
CA ASP A 134 19.36 -6.52 -4.49
C ASP A 134 18.12 -6.67 -5.37
N THR A 135 18.36 -6.78 -6.68
CA THR A 135 17.35 -7.05 -7.70
C THR A 135 17.44 -8.47 -8.27
N SER A 136 18.39 -9.27 -7.81
CA SER A 136 18.83 -10.48 -8.52
C SER A 136 17.75 -11.56 -8.52
N LYS A 137 17.13 -11.82 -7.37
CA LYS A 137 16.08 -12.84 -7.22
C LYS A 137 14.86 -12.52 -8.08
N LEU A 138 14.43 -11.26 -8.07
CA LEU A 138 13.26 -10.83 -8.82
C LEU A 138 13.55 -10.81 -10.34
N SER A 139 14.73 -10.35 -10.75
CA SER A 139 15.17 -10.39 -12.14
C SER A 139 15.17 -11.84 -12.68
N GLN A 140 15.72 -12.79 -11.92
CA GLN A 140 15.72 -14.22 -12.28
C GLN A 140 14.33 -14.83 -12.35
N LYS A 141 13.40 -14.38 -11.50
CA LYS A 141 12.00 -14.84 -11.57
C LYS A 141 11.32 -14.33 -12.83
N ILE A 142 11.47 -13.04 -13.14
CA ILE A 142 10.85 -12.43 -14.31
C ILE A 142 11.46 -12.97 -15.61
N SER A 143 12.77 -13.25 -15.65
CA SER A 143 13.43 -13.85 -16.83
C SER A 143 12.93 -15.26 -17.17
N LYS A 144 12.34 -15.98 -16.20
CA LYS A 144 11.67 -17.27 -16.45
C LYS A 144 10.28 -17.10 -17.06
N ILE A 145 9.65 -15.94 -16.85
CA ILE A 145 8.33 -15.61 -17.40
C ILE A 145 8.49 -15.02 -18.80
N LYS A 146 9.44 -14.11 -18.98
CA LYS A 146 9.69 -13.40 -20.23
C LYS A 146 11.12 -13.63 -20.71
N ALA A 147 11.26 -14.20 -21.90
CA ALA A 147 12.53 -14.47 -22.53
C ALA A 147 13.25 -13.17 -22.95
N ASN A 148 14.58 -13.25 -23.14
CA ASN A 148 15.45 -12.15 -23.59
C ASN A 148 15.56 -10.95 -22.62
N LEU A 149 15.45 -11.19 -21.32
CA LEU A 149 15.75 -10.19 -20.30
C LEU A 149 17.18 -10.32 -19.76
N PRO A 150 17.84 -9.20 -19.42
CA PRO A 150 19.12 -9.22 -18.70
C PRO A 150 19.00 -9.97 -17.37
N GLN A 151 20.10 -10.60 -16.94
CA GLN A 151 20.14 -11.36 -15.69
C GLN A 151 20.02 -10.48 -14.44
N LYS A 152 20.37 -9.20 -14.55
CA LYS A 152 20.21 -8.18 -13.51
C LYS A 152 19.59 -6.93 -14.12
N LEU A 153 18.38 -6.61 -13.68
CA LEU A 153 17.67 -5.40 -14.07
C LEU A 153 17.73 -4.37 -12.93
N PRO A 154 17.78 -3.06 -13.23
CA PRO A 154 17.60 -2.02 -12.23
C PRO A 154 16.16 -2.06 -11.70
N ILE A 155 15.96 -1.52 -10.48
CA ILE A 155 14.65 -1.58 -9.82
C ILE A 155 13.53 -0.91 -10.65
N GLN A 156 13.85 0.16 -11.37
CA GLN A 156 12.86 0.87 -12.20
C GLN A 156 12.32 -0.01 -13.33
N ASP A 157 13.18 -0.79 -13.97
CA ASP A 157 12.75 -1.71 -15.04
C ASP A 157 11.89 -2.84 -14.47
N LEU A 158 12.17 -3.29 -13.25
CA LEU A 158 11.35 -4.28 -12.56
C LEU A 158 9.97 -3.73 -12.20
N ILE A 159 9.89 -2.49 -11.71
CA ILE A 159 8.61 -1.79 -11.46
C ILE A 159 7.83 -1.67 -12.76
N ASP A 160 8.48 -1.23 -13.84
CA ASP A 160 7.86 -1.07 -15.15
C ASP A 160 7.30 -2.40 -15.69
N LEU A 161 8.06 -3.49 -15.56
CA LEU A 161 7.63 -4.83 -16.00
C LEU A 161 6.46 -5.34 -15.16
N LEU A 162 6.53 -5.24 -13.83
CA LEU A 162 5.49 -5.79 -12.95
C LEU A 162 4.19 -4.99 -13.00
N THR A 163 4.25 -3.70 -13.32
CA THR A 163 3.07 -2.82 -13.31
C THR A 163 2.43 -2.67 -14.69
N SER A 164 3.23 -2.70 -15.77
CA SER A 164 2.76 -2.38 -17.13
C SER A 164 2.96 -3.48 -18.18
N ASP A 165 3.73 -4.53 -17.92
CA ASP A 165 3.89 -5.63 -18.87
C ASP A 165 2.85 -6.73 -18.63
N GLN A 166 1.94 -6.96 -19.58
CA GLN A 166 0.83 -7.89 -19.41
C GLN A 166 1.30 -9.34 -19.19
N GLU A 167 2.38 -9.77 -19.85
CA GLU A 167 2.89 -11.15 -19.71
C GLU A 167 3.38 -11.38 -18.28
N VAL A 168 4.11 -10.40 -17.72
CA VAL A 168 4.63 -10.49 -16.36
C VAL A 168 3.52 -10.28 -15.32
N ALA A 169 2.69 -9.26 -15.50
CA ALA A 169 1.61 -8.90 -14.60
C ALA A 169 0.56 -10.01 -14.40
N ASN A 170 0.26 -10.79 -15.45
CA ASN A 170 -0.64 -11.95 -15.35
C ASN A 170 -0.17 -13.03 -14.37
N HIS A 171 1.10 -13.01 -13.96
CA HIS A 171 1.66 -13.97 -13.00
C HIS A 171 1.76 -13.40 -11.58
N VAL A 172 1.37 -12.14 -11.38
CA VAL A 172 1.36 -11.44 -10.10
C VAL A 172 -0.06 -11.41 -9.56
N LYS A 173 -0.22 -11.60 -8.25
CA LYS A 173 -1.51 -11.43 -7.57
C LYS A 173 -1.88 -9.96 -7.51
N GLY A 174 -3.13 -9.66 -7.86
CA GLY A 174 -3.79 -8.38 -7.54
C GLY A 174 -4.33 -8.34 -6.12
#